data_AF-A0A0F2S499-F1
#
_entry.id   AF-A0A0F2S499-F1
#
_cell.length_a   1.000
_cell.length_b   1.000
_cell.length_c   1.000
_cell.angle_alpha   90.00
_cell.angle_beta   90.00
_cell.angle_gamma   90.00
#
_symmetry.space_group_name_H-M   'P 1'
#
loop_
_entity.id
_entity.type
_entity.pdbx_description
1 polymer ?
#
loop_
_entity_poly.entity_id
_entity_poly.type
_entity_poly.pdbx_seq_one_letter_code
_entity_poly.pdbx_strand_id
1 'polypeptide(L)'
;PQPAKHILDWFHIAMKLHPIEQTAECWARRLPPNERKELLEDIAAVRRRLWNGQTDRAIDLVGRLFHDLKADEQGSSAIVSLRGGLLNLRIYIDQNRGSITNYGARYRERKRIASTAAEASVNNLVARRMVKKQQMRWSERGANLLLQVRVALANGDLAERLAYRPPVQPRQTIISPFVPLPLFLRAA
;
A
#
# COMPACT_ATOMS: atom_id res chain seq x y z
N PRO A 1 6.83 -12.98 18.64
CA PRO A 1 6.53 -12.14 17.46
C PRO A 1 5.58 -10.99 17.81
N GLN A 2 6.00 -9.73 17.62
CA GLN A 2 5.06 -8.62 17.72
C GLN A 2 4.04 -8.70 16.57
N PRO A 3 2.74 -8.49 16.82
CA PRO A 3 1.73 -8.50 15.75
C PRO A 3 2.02 -7.37 14.75
N ALA A 4 2.05 -7.70 13.46
CA ALA A 4 2.23 -6.71 12.42
C ALA A 4 1.04 -5.75 12.40
N LYS A 5 1.28 -4.46 12.64
CA LYS A 5 0.23 -3.44 12.56
C LYS A 5 -0.12 -3.19 11.09
N HIS A 6 -1.37 -3.48 10.72
CA HIS A 6 -1.89 -3.14 9.40
C HIS A 6 -1.97 -1.61 9.23
N ILE A 7 -1.42 -1.10 8.13
CA ILE A 7 -1.46 0.32 7.75
C ILE A 7 -2.00 0.39 6.33
N LEU A 8 -3.00 1.24 6.11
CA LEU A 8 -3.55 1.46 4.77
C LEU A 8 -2.53 2.19 3.90
N ASP A 9 -2.37 1.72 2.67
CA ASP A 9 -1.48 2.33 1.69
C ASP A 9 -1.95 3.74 1.28
N TRP A 10 -1.05 4.74 1.36
CA TRP A 10 -1.38 6.12 0.99
C TRP A 10 -1.83 6.24 -0.47
N PHE A 11 -1.29 5.41 -1.36
CA PHE A 11 -1.68 5.45 -2.78
C PHE A 11 -3.16 5.15 -2.97
N HIS A 12 -3.74 4.21 -2.23
CA HIS A 12 -5.16 3.92 -2.34
C HIS A 12 -6.02 5.11 -1.90
N ILE A 13 -5.61 5.82 -0.85
CA ILE A 13 -6.28 7.06 -0.43
C ILE A 13 -6.15 8.13 -1.53
N ALA A 14 -4.95 8.34 -2.06
CA ALA A 14 -4.70 9.30 -3.13
C ALA A 14 -5.52 8.99 -4.40
N MET A 15 -5.68 7.72 -4.75
CA MET A 15 -6.50 7.27 -5.87
C MET A 15 -8.00 7.47 -5.66
N LYS A 16 -8.49 7.50 -4.41
CA LYS A 16 -9.88 7.88 -4.13
C LYS A 16 -10.08 9.40 -4.16
N LEU A 17 -9.07 10.18 -3.78
CA LEU A 17 -9.10 11.64 -3.82
C LEU A 17 -9.01 12.20 -5.24
N HIS A 18 -8.21 11.58 -6.11
CA HIS A 18 -7.87 12.12 -7.42
C HIS A 18 -9.08 12.44 -8.32
N PRO A 19 -10.09 11.54 -8.47
CA PRO A 19 -11.27 11.86 -9.28
C PRO A 19 -12.11 12.99 -8.70
N ILE A 20 -12.15 13.12 -7.37
CA ILE A 20 -12.90 14.18 -6.65
C ILE A 20 -12.26 15.53 -6.96
N GLU A 21 -10.94 15.62 -6.88
CA GLU A 21 -10.18 16.84 -7.18
C GLU A 21 -10.34 17.26 -8.64
N GLN A 22 -10.21 16.33 -9.58
CA GLN A 22 -10.42 16.62 -11.01
C GLN A 22 -11.84 17.12 -11.29
N THR A 23 -12.84 16.45 -10.72
CA THR A 23 -14.24 16.81 -10.89
C THR A 23 -14.52 18.18 -10.28
N ALA A 24 -13.98 18.45 -9.09
CA ALA A 24 -14.13 19.73 -8.44
C ALA A 24 -13.42 20.86 -9.18
N GLU A 25 -12.19 20.66 -9.66
CA GLU A 25 -11.51 21.65 -10.51
C GLU A 25 -12.32 21.98 -11.77
N CYS A 26 -12.91 20.96 -12.40
CA CYS A 26 -13.75 21.15 -13.57
C CYS A 26 -15.02 21.95 -13.24
N TRP A 27 -15.71 21.58 -12.16
CA TRP A 27 -16.94 22.24 -11.74
C TRP A 27 -16.69 23.67 -11.23
N ALA A 28 -15.62 23.89 -10.46
CA ALA A 28 -15.29 25.17 -9.85
C ALA A 28 -15.01 26.27 -10.87
N ARG A 29 -14.68 25.95 -12.13
CA ARG A 29 -14.58 26.93 -13.22
C ARG A 29 -15.90 27.63 -13.55
N ARG A 30 -17.03 27.05 -13.12
CA ARG A 30 -18.38 27.59 -13.33
C ARG A 30 -18.86 28.44 -12.16
N LEU A 31 -18.10 28.48 -11.07
CA LEU A 31 -18.45 29.21 -9.85
C LEU A 31 -17.84 30.62 -9.85
N PRO A 32 -18.44 31.56 -9.09
CA PRO A 32 -17.79 32.82 -8.77
C PRO A 32 -16.40 32.63 -8.15
N PRO A 33 -15.46 33.57 -8.32
CA PRO A 33 -14.07 33.41 -7.84
C PRO A 33 -13.93 33.04 -6.36
N ASN A 34 -14.79 33.59 -5.49
CA ASN A 34 -14.76 33.33 -4.05
C ASN A 34 -15.18 31.88 -3.73
N GLU A 35 -16.32 31.44 -4.25
CA GLU A 35 -16.82 30.07 -4.07
C GLU A 35 -15.89 29.03 -4.71
N ARG A 36 -15.33 29.34 -5.88
CA ARG A 36 -14.30 28.52 -6.53
C ARG A 36 -13.11 28.30 -5.60
N LYS A 37 -12.60 29.36 -4.97
CA LYS A 37 -11.45 29.29 -4.08
C LYS A 37 -11.78 28.46 -2.85
N GLU A 38 -12.91 28.73 -2.21
CA GLU A 38 -13.37 28.03 -1.01
C GLU A 38 -13.47 26.51 -1.24
N LEU A 39 -14.15 26.09 -2.31
CA LEU A 39 -14.28 24.67 -2.64
C LEU A 39 -12.93 23.97 -2.81
N LEU A 40 -12.02 24.58 -3.58
CA LEU A 40 -10.72 23.98 -3.88
C LEU A 40 -9.83 23.94 -2.63
N GLU A 41 -9.91 24.96 -1.77
CA GLU A 41 -9.21 24.98 -0.49
C GLU A 41 -9.70 23.90 0.46
N ASP A 42 -11.01 23.66 0.50
CA ASP A 42 -11.61 22.62 1.32
C ASP A 42 -11.25 21.22 0.82
N ILE A 43 -11.29 20.96 -0.49
CA ILE A 43 -10.87 19.67 -1.05
C ILE A 43 -9.38 19.43 -0.80
N ALA A 44 -8.54 20.46 -0.97
CA ALA A 44 -7.14 20.38 -0.61
C ALA A 44 -6.96 20.14 0.90
N ALA A 45 -7.83 20.70 1.75
CA ALA A 45 -7.83 20.46 3.19
C ALA A 45 -8.16 18.99 3.54
N VAL A 46 -9.10 18.35 2.83
CA VAL A 46 -9.38 16.91 3.01
C VAL A 46 -8.11 16.09 2.82
N ARG A 47 -7.40 16.28 1.70
CA ARG A 47 -6.12 15.61 1.45
C ARG A 47 -5.12 15.89 2.56
N ARG A 48 -4.91 17.16 2.94
CA ARG A 48 -3.95 17.55 3.99
C ARG A 48 -4.27 16.87 5.33
N ARG A 49 -5.53 16.77 5.70
CA ARG A 49 -5.96 16.10 6.94
C ARG A 49 -5.65 14.61 6.90
N LEU A 50 -6.00 13.92 5.82
CA LEU A 50 -5.69 12.51 5.64
C LEU A 50 -4.18 12.25 5.63
N TRP A 51 -3.40 13.08 4.94
CA TRP A 51 -1.94 13.00 4.92
C TRP A 51 -1.32 13.09 6.32
N ASN A 52 -1.90 13.92 7.18
CA ASN A 52 -1.44 14.10 8.56
C ASN A 52 -2.12 13.15 9.56
N GLY A 53 -2.92 12.18 9.11
CA GLY A 53 -3.61 11.21 9.96
C GLY A 53 -4.75 11.80 10.79
N GLN A 54 -5.26 12.98 10.41
CA GLN A 54 -6.40 13.64 11.06
C GLN A 54 -7.72 13.08 10.52
N THR A 55 -7.93 11.77 10.70
CA THR A 55 -9.01 10.99 10.05
C THR A 55 -10.39 11.54 10.36
N ASP A 56 -10.71 11.80 11.62
CA ASP A 56 -12.04 12.28 12.02
C ASP A 56 -12.34 13.67 11.44
N ARG A 57 -11.36 14.58 11.53
CA ARG A 57 -11.49 15.92 10.93
C ARG A 57 -11.63 15.88 9.41
N ALA A 58 -11.11 14.84 8.76
CA ALA A 58 -11.31 14.63 7.32
C ALA A 58 -12.73 14.14 7.05
N ILE A 59 -13.24 13.16 7.82
CA ILE A 59 -14.62 12.67 7.73
C ILE A 59 -15.62 13.82 7.93
N ASP A 60 -15.42 14.65 8.95
CA ASP A 60 -16.31 15.78 9.25
C ASP A 60 -16.37 16.78 8.10
N LEU A 61 -15.22 17.11 7.51
CA LEU A 61 -15.16 18.04 6.37
C LEU A 61 -15.76 17.46 5.10
N VAL A 62 -15.52 16.18 4.81
CA VAL A 62 -16.18 15.50 3.69
C VAL A 62 -17.70 15.50 3.90
N GLY A 63 -18.16 15.31 5.14
CA GLY A 63 -19.57 15.42 5.51
C GLY A 63 -20.15 16.80 5.24
N ARG A 64 -19.47 17.87 5.70
CA ARG A 64 -19.88 19.26 5.43
C ARG A 64 -19.96 19.54 3.92
N LEU A 65 -18.89 19.24 3.18
CA LEU A 65 -18.85 19.42 1.72
C LEU A 65 -20.00 18.68 1.01
N PHE A 66 -20.33 17.46 1.45
CA PHE A 66 -21.45 16.71 0.90
C PHE A 66 -22.80 17.39 1.13
N HIS A 67 -22.99 18.06 2.27
CA HIS A 67 -24.22 18.80 2.57
C HIS A 67 -24.28 20.16 1.84
N ASP A 68 -23.15 20.86 1.74
CA ASP A 68 -23.05 22.19 1.13
C ASP A 68 -23.26 22.16 -0.38
N LEU A 69 -22.84 21.08 -1.05
CA LEU A 69 -23.08 20.84 -2.47
C LEU A 69 -24.56 20.54 -2.75
N LYS A 70 -25.48 21.48 -2.57
CA LYS A 70 -26.89 21.29 -2.95
C LYS A 70 -26.99 21.05 -4.46
N ALA A 71 -27.75 20.03 -4.86
CA ALA A 71 -28.13 19.92 -6.26
C ALA A 71 -29.08 21.08 -6.54
N ASP A 72 -28.71 21.96 -7.46
CA ASP A 72 -29.65 22.91 -8.04
C ASP A 72 -30.75 22.13 -8.79
N GLU A 73 -31.92 22.71 -9.03
CA GLU A 73 -33.06 22.00 -9.66
C GLU A 73 -32.72 21.43 -11.05
N GLN A 74 -31.67 21.93 -11.72
CA GLN A 74 -31.13 21.40 -12.98
C GLN A 74 -29.91 20.47 -12.84
N GLY A 75 -29.60 19.99 -11.63
CA GLY A 75 -28.79 18.80 -11.35
C GLY A 75 -27.56 18.63 -12.25
N SER A 76 -26.59 19.55 -12.18
CA SER A 76 -25.37 19.41 -12.98
C SER A 76 -24.71 18.05 -12.72
N SER A 77 -24.52 17.23 -13.76
CA SER A 77 -23.88 15.91 -13.67
C SER A 77 -22.56 15.92 -12.89
N ALA A 78 -21.81 17.03 -12.96
CA ALA A 78 -20.59 17.24 -12.19
C ALA A 78 -20.81 17.30 -10.66
N ILE A 79 -21.89 17.97 -10.19
CA ILE A 79 -22.24 18.05 -8.76
C ILE A 79 -22.65 16.66 -8.25
N VAL A 80 -23.44 15.93 -9.02
CA VAL A 80 -23.85 14.55 -8.69
C VAL A 80 -22.63 13.64 -8.58
N SER A 81 -21.73 13.71 -9.56
CA SER A 81 -20.46 12.96 -9.55
C SER A 81 -19.59 13.32 -8.34
N LEU A 82 -19.46 14.61 -8.04
CA LEU A 82 -18.66 15.09 -6.91
C LEU A 82 -19.23 14.63 -5.57
N ARG A 83 -20.54 14.74 -5.36
CA ARG A 83 -21.24 14.24 -4.17
C ARG A 83 -21.05 12.73 -4.01
N GLY A 84 -21.22 11.97 -5.10
CA GLY A 84 -20.99 10.52 -5.09
C GLY A 84 -19.55 10.17 -4.74
N GLY A 85 -18.59 10.89 -5.29
CA GLY A 85 -17.16 10.77 -4.95
C GLY A 85 -16.88 11.02 -3.47
N LEU A 86 -17.42 12.11 -2.91
CA LEU A 86 -17.27 12.44 -1.49
C LEU A 86 -17.90 11.38 -0.57
N LEU A 87 -19.09 10.87 -0.91
CA LEU A 87 -19.73 9.80 -0.15
C LEU A 87 -18.89 8.51 -0.16
N ASN A 88 -18.42 8.10 -1.35
CA ASN A 88 -17.57 6.92 -1.50
C ASN A 88 -16.25 7.09 -0.73
N LEU A 89 -15.66 8.27 -0.76
CA LEU A 89 -14.45 8.59 0.01
C LEU A 89 -14.72 8.48 1.51
N ARG A 90 -15.83 9.04 2.01
CA ARG A 90 -16.21 8.96 3.42
C ARG A 90 -16.35 7.52 3.88
N ILE A 91 -17.11 6.71 3.15
CA ILE A 91 -17.31 5.28 3.45
C ILE A 91 -15.96 4.56 3.48
N TYR A 92 -15.10 4.81 2.49
CA TYR A 92 -13.79 4.18 2.41
C TYR A 92 -12.88 4.55 3.59
N ILE A 93 -12.85 5.83 3.99
CA ILE A 93 -12.07 6.29 5.14
C ILE A 93 -12.60 5.68 6.43
N ASP A 94 -13.93 5.65 6.60
CA ASP A 94 -14.56 5.12 7.81
C ASP A 94 -14.27 3.63 8.01
N GLN A 95 -14.41 2.83 6.94
CA GLN A 95 -14.08 1.40 6.94
C GLN A 95 -12.59 1.12 7.25
N ASN A 96 -11.70 2.07 6.92
CA ASN A 96 -10.26 1.93 7.11
C ASN A 96 -9.73 2.82 8.25
N ARG A 97 -10.61 3.36 9.10
CA ARG A 97 -10.25 4.36 10.12
C ARG A 97 -9.11 3.91 11.02
N GLY A 98 -9.11 2.63 11.41
CA GLY A 98 -8.09 2.04 12.29
C GLY A 98 -6.71 1.81 11.64
N SER A 99 -6.62 1.81 10.31
CA SER A 99 -5.38 1.55 9.56
C SER A 99 -4.78 2.83 8.95
N ILE A 100 -5.49 3.96 9.00
CA ILE A 100 -4.97 5.28 8.61
C ILE A 100 -3.99 5.79 9.69
N THR A 101 -2.88 6.37 9.24
CA THR A 101 -1.81 6.88 10.11
C THR A 101 -1.36 8.26 9.64
N ASN A 102 -0.50 8.94 10.41
CA ASN A 102 0.17 10.14 9.94
C ASN A 102 1.24 9.80 8.88
N TYR A 103 0.85 9.84 7.61
CA TYR A 103 1.73 9.56 6.47
C TYR A 103 2.84 10.59 6.33
N GLY A 104 2.56 11.87 6.61
CA GLY A 104 3.56 12.93 6.59
C GLY A 104 4.69 12.72 7.60
N ALA A 105 4.38 12.26 8.81
CA ALA A 105 5.39 11.89 9.81
C ALA A 105 6.21 10.69 9.35
N ARG A 106 5.55 9.64 8.84
CA ARG A 106 6.24 8.46 8.29
C ARG A 106 7.18 8.83 7.14
N TYR A 107 6.75 9.70 6.23
CA TYR A 107 7.56 10.19 5.13
C TYR A 107 8.82 10.91 5.62
N ARG A 108 8.66 11.83 6.60
CA ARG A 108 9.80 12.52 7.25
C ARG A 108 10.77 11.56 7.95
N GLU A 109 10.24 10.48 8.52
CA GLU A 109 11.00 9.39 9.13
C GLU A 109 11.55 8.37 8.12
N ARG A 110 11.39 8.60 6.80
CA ARG A 110 11.78 7.68 5.71
C ARG A 110 11.17 6.28 5.83
N LYS A 111 10.02 6.15 6.50
CA LYS A 111 9.25 4.91 6.58
C LYS A 111 8.41 4.75 5.32
N ARG A 112 8.18 3.50 4.91
CA ARG A 112 7.30 3.19 3.79
C ARG A 112 5.87 3.66 4.08
N ILE A 113 5.29 4.35 3.10
CA ILE A 113 3.91 4.87 3.11
C ILE A 113 3.07 4.37 1.93
N ALA A 114 3.73 3.90 0.86
CA ALA A 114 3.07 3.42 -0.35
C ALA A 114 3.78 2.22 -0.99
N SER A 115 3.01 1.40 -1.69
CA SER A 115 3.42 0.24 -2.48
C SER A 115 3.78 0.63 -3.92
N THR A 116 3.40 1.82 -4.38
CA THR A 116 3.52 2.30 -5.76
C THR A 116 4.90 2.11 -6.38
N ALA A 117 5.98 2.35 -5.64
CA ALA A 117 7.33 2.15 -6.17
C ALA A 117 7.61 0.67 -6.51
N ALA A 118 7.13 -0.25 -5.66
CA ALA A 118 7.21 -1.68 -5.91
C ALA A 118 6.28 -2.08 -7.05
N GLU A 119 5.04 -1.61 -7.05
CA GLU A 119 4.07 -1.89 -8.11
C GLU A 119 4.54 -1.38 -9.48
N ALA A 120 5.09 -0.17 -9.56
CA ALA A 120 5.65 0.40 -10.78
C ALA A 120 6.84 -0.43 -11.29
N SER A 121 7.68 -0.91 -10.38
CA SER A 121 8.82 -1.78 -10.72
C SER A 121 8.37 -3.13 -11.29
N VAL A 122 7.31 -3.72 -10.72
CA VAL A 122 6.65 -4.92 -11.25
C VAL A 122 6.02 -4.63 -12.61
N ASN A 123 5.26 -3.55 -12.74
CA ASN A 123 4.62 -3.15 -13.99
C ASN A 123 5.64 -2.92 -15.11
N ASN A 124 6.76 -2.26 -14.81
CA ASN A 124 7.86 -2.06 -15.77
C ASN A 124 8.49 -3.38 -16.20
N LEU A 125 8.70 -4.31 -15.27
CA LEU A 125 9.21 -5.65 -15.59
C LEU A 125 8.26 -6.38 -16.54
N VAL A 126 6.97 -6.41 -16.21
CA VAL A 126 5.94 -7.06 -17.03
C VAL A 126 5.88 -6.41 -18.42
N ALA A 127 5.86 -5.08 -18.49
CA ALA A 127 5.84 -4.33 -19.74
C ALA A 127 7.05 -4.61 -20.63
N ARG A 128 8.27 -4.64 -20.06
CA ARG A 128 9.51 -4.94 -20.82
C ARG A 128 9.56 -6.37 -21.33
N ARG A 129 9.03 -7.34 -20.57
CA ARG A 129 9.07 -8.77 -20.92
C ARG A 129 8.01 -9.16 -21.93
N MET A 130 6.79 -8.64 -21.77
CA MET A 130 5.64 -9.13 -22.52
C MET A 130 5.21 -8.17 -23.64
N VAL A 131 5.54 -6.87 -23.53
CA VAL A 131 4.92 -5.78 -24.32
C VAL A 131 3.38 -5.93 -24.27
N LYS A 132 2.57 -5.02 -24.82
CA LYS A 132 1.11 -5.27 -24.93
C LYS A 132 0.75 -6.43 -25.90
N LYS A 133 1.71 -7.28 -26.28
CA LYS A 133 1.61 -8.27 -27.37
C LYS A 133 1.56 -9.72 -26.87
N GLN A 134 1.82 -10.01 -25.60
CA GLN A 134 1.71 -11.35 -25.02
C GLN A 134 0.95 -11.34 -23.68
N GLN A 135 0.08 -12.33 -23.46
CA GLN A 135 -0.53 -12.58 -22.15
C GLN A 135 0.49 -13.17 -21.16
N MET A 136 0.29 -12.90 -19.87
CA MET A 136 1.11 -13.44 -18.77
C MET A 136 1.11 -14.98 -18.79
N ARG A 137 2.27 -15.59 -19.04
CA ARG A 137 2.48 -17.06 -19.02
C ARG A 137 3.32 -17.55 -17.84
N TRP A 138 3.52 -16.73 -16.82
CA TRP A 138 4.30 -17.14 -15.66
C TRP A 138 3.44 -17.94 -14.70
N SER A 139 3.96 -19.06 -14.22
CA SER A 139 3.43 -19.66 -13.00
C SER A 139 3.72 -18.71 -11.82
N GLU A 140 2.87 -18.75 -10.80
CA GLU A 140 3.05 -17.96 -9.57
C GLU A 140 4.46 -18.16 -8.98
N ARG A 141 4.94 -19.41 -8.95
CA ARG A 141 6.29 -19.75 -8.53
C ARG A 141 7.37 -19.07 -9.38
N GLY A 142 7.23 -19.09 -10.71
CA GLY A 142 8.17 -18.44 -11.63
C GLY A 142 8.23 -16.93 -11.43
N ALA A 143 7.07 -16.29 -11.25
CA ALA A 143 6.98 -14.86 -10.93
C ALA A 143 7.67 -14.51 -9.61
N ASN A 144 7.40 -15.29 -8.55
CA ASN A 144 8.01 -15.11 -7.24
C ASN A 144 9.55 -15.24 -7.28
N LEU A 145 10.08 -16.28 -7.93
CA LEU A 145 11.52 -16.48 -8.07
C LEU A 145 12.19 -15.31 -8.82
N LEU A 146 11.56 -14.83 -9.89
CA LEU A 146 12.10 -13.72 -10.66
C LEU A 146 12.08 -12.40 -9.88
N LEU A 147 11.05 -12.18 -9.03
CA LEU A 147 11.02 -11.07 -8.08
C LEU A 147 12.17 -11.15 -7.07
N GLN A 148 12.45 -12.33 -6.50
CA GLN A 148 13.54 -12.52 -5.56
C GLN A 148 14.90 -12.17 -6.19
N VAL A 149 15.16 -12.64 -7.41
CA VAL A 149 16.39 -12.30 -8.15
C VAL A 149 16.48 -10.80 -8.41
N ARG A 150 15.37 -10.14 -8.79
CA ARG A 150 15.36 -8.70 -9.05
C ARG A 150 15.57 -7.86 -7.80
N VAL A 151 14.94 -8.23 -6.69
CA VAL A 151 15.16 -7.58 -5.39
C VAL A 151 16.62 -7.73 -5.00
N ALA A 152 17.19 -8.91 -5.16
CA ALA A 152 18.58 -9.15 -4.82
C ALA A 152 19.55 -8.33 -5.68
N LEU A 153 19.26 -8.22 -6.98
CA LEU A 153 20.02 -7.35 -7.89
C LEU A 153 19.92 -5.88 -7.49
N ALA A 154 18.72 -5.40 -7.16
CA ALA A 154 18.50 -4.01 -6.74
C ALA A 154 19.16 -3.68 -5.40
N ASN A 155 19.25 -4.66 -4.50
CA ASN A 155 19.95 -4.55 -3.22
C ASN A 155 21.48 -4.70 -3.36
N GLY A 156 21.99 -5.15 -4.51
CA GLY A 156 23.40 -5.43 -4.73
C GLY A 156 23.90 -6.74 -4.08
N ASP A 157 23.00 -7.57 -3.54
CA ASP A 157 23.34 -8.80 -2.81
C ASP A 157 23.13 -10.09 -3.63
N LEU A 158 22.85 -9.98 -4.93
CA LEU A 158 22.55 -11.14 -5.79
C LEU A 158 23.68 -12.18 -5.79
N ALA A 159 24.94 -11.74 -5.90
CA ALA A 159 26.08 -12.64 -5.91
C ALA A 159 26.20 -13.41 -4.59
N GLU A 160 25.94 -12.77 -3.45
CA GLU A 160 25.94 -13.40 -2.14
C GLU A 160 24.80 -14.41 -1.99
N ARG A 161 23.59 -14.07 -2.47
CA ARG A 161 22.44 -14.98 -2.40
C ARG A 161 22.56 -16.19 -3.31
N LEU A 162 23.26 -16.05 -4.44
CA LEU A 162 23.57 -17.14 -5.37
C LEU A 162 24.90 -17.84 -5.04
N ALA A 163 25.65 -17.34 -4.05
CA ALA A 163 26.91 -17.95 -3.68
C ALA A 163 26.67 -19.40 -3.25
N TYR A 164 27.42 -20.30 -3.87
CA TYR A 164 27.39 -21.71 -3.51
C TYR A 164 27.81 -21.86 -2.04
N ARG A 165 26.89 -22.35 -1.21
CA ARG A 165 27.23 -22.83 0.12
C ARG A 165 27.46 -24.34 0.01
N PRO A 166 28.68 -24.84 0.28
CA PRO A 166 28.90 -26.27 0.33
C PRO A 166 27.96 -26.88 1.39
N PRO A 167 27.34 -28.04 1.12
CA PRO A 167 26.50 -28.69 2.10
C PRO A 167 27.32 -28.91 3.37
N VAL A 168 26.78 -28.47 4.51
CA VAL A 168 27.37 -28.78 5.81
C VAL A 168 27.28 -30.28 5.95
N GLN A 169 28.42 -30.98 5.82
CA GLN A 169 28.46 -32.40 6.09
C GLN A 169 28.00 -32.58 7.54
N PRO A 170 26.93 -33.34 7.80
CA PRO A 170 26.61 -33.69 9.18
C PRO A 170 27.87 -34.33 9.75
N ARG A 171 28.36 -33.82 10.88
CA ARG A 171 29.44 -34.48 11.60
C ARG A 171 28.99 -35.92 11.77
N GLN A 172 29.68 -36.84 11.11
CA GLN A 172 29.54 -38.25 11.39
C GLN A 172 29.99 -38.40 12.84
N THR A 173 29.04 -38.43 13.76
CA THR A 173 29.27 -39.01 15.07
C THR A 173 29.58 -40.47 14.77
N ILE A 174 30.87 -40.78 14.65
CA ILE A 174 31.33 -42.17 14.66
C ILE A 174 30.93 -42.67 16.05
N ILE A 175 29.75 -43.28 16.15
CA ILE A 175 29.41 -44.10 17.30
C ILE A 175 30.34 -45.31 17.15
N SER A 176 31.48 -45.25 17.85
CA SER A 176 32.36 -46.40 17.95
C SER A 176 31.53 -47.57 18.50
N PRO A 177 31.50 -48.73 17.83
CA PRO A 177 30.75 -49.89 18.30
C PRO A 177 31.33 -50.50 19.60
N PHE A 178 32.41 -49.92 20.14
CA PHE A 178 33.13 -50.37 21.32
C PHE A 178 32.89 -49.48 22.55
N VAL A 179 31.66 -49.03 22.79
CA VAL A 179 31.27 -48.54 24.11
C VAL A 179 30.59 -49.69 24.85
N PRO A 180 31.29 -50.43 25.73
CA PRO A 180 30.61 -51.43 26.56
C PRO A 180 29.61 -50.72 27.48
N LEU A 181 28.33 -51.07 27.37
CA LEU A 181 27.33 -50.65 28.35
C LEU A 181 27.70 -51.26 29.72
N PRO A 182 27.71 -50.47 30.81
CA PRO A 182 27.84 -51.04 32.14
C PRO A 182 26.62 -51.93 32.41
N LEU A 183 26.90 -53.21 32.68
CA LEU A 183 25.91 -54.18 33.13
C LEU A 183 25.21 -53.64 34.38
N PHE A 184 23.89 -53.49 34.29
CA PHE A 184 23.04 -53.19 35.43
C PHE A 184 23.28 -54.20 36.55
N LEU A 185 23.85 -53.73 37.67
CA LEU A 185 23.83 -54.44 38.94
C LEU A 185 22.39 -54.47 39.44
N ARG A 186 21.70 -55.58 39.19
CA ARG A 186 20.60 -56.05 40.05
C ARG A 186 21.21 -56.94 41.13
N ALA A 187 21.06 -56.56 42.40
CA ALA A 187 20.74 -57.50 43.48
C ALA A 187 20.58 -56.76 44.82
N ALA A 188 19.44 -57.06 45.46
CA ALA A 188 19.08 -56.99 46.89
C ALA A 188 19.10 -55.61 47.59
#